data_AF-A0A0L8GYJ8-F1
#
_entry.id   AF-A0A0L8GYJ8-F1
#
_cell.length_a   1.000
_cell.length_b   1.000
_cell.length_c   1.000
_cell.angle_alpha   90.00
_cell.angle_beta   90.00
_cell.angle_gamma   90.00
#
_symmetry.space_group_name_H-M   'P 1'
#
loop_
_entity.id
_entity.type
_entity.pdbx_description
1 polymer ?
#
loop_
_entity_poly.entity_id
_entity_poly.type
_entity_poly.pdbx_seq_one_letter_code
_entity_poly.pdbx_strand_id
1 'polypeptide(L)'
;MESDEGTFTPEGLYFTGSKEAGMIMKEVLLLLKPINASRLVNSKVSGDIIFWVNEKVPGATLMNKNGKYFYFHHTNADTITVQDPHQMNLCAAVWAVVAYVVADLQNLLPV
;
A
#
# COMPACT_ATOMS: atom_id res chain seq x y z
N MET A 1 -7.62 1.52 -0.93
CA MET A 1 -6.28 1.10 -0.47
C MET A 1 -6.46 -0.20 0.30
N GLU A 2 -5.57 -1.18 0.13
CA GLU A 2 -5.65 -2.48 0.83
C GLU A 2 -4.25 -3.01 1.22
N SER A 3 -4.21 -3.93 2.19
CA SER A 3 -2.97 -4.54 2.69
C SER A 3 -3.12 -6.02 3.07
N ASP A 4 -3.89 -6.79 2.29
CA ASP A 4 -4.20 -8.18 2.65
C ASP A 4 -2.95 -9.07 2.64
N GLU A 5 -1.94 -8.73 1.83
CA GLU A 5 -0.71 -9.52 1.70
C GLU A 5 0.33 -9.27 2.82
N GLY A 6 -0.16 -9.05 4.03
CA GLY A 6 0.63 -8.96 5.25
C GLY A 6 1.19 -7.56 5.57
N THR A 7 1.73 -7.45 6.77
CA THR A 7 2.26 -6.21 7.37
C THR A 7 3.76 -6.34 7.66
N PHE A 8 4.51 -6.84 6.67
CA PHE A 8 5.97 -6.90 6.74
C PHE A 8 6.59 -5.55 6.40
N THR A 9 7.92 -5.47 6.49
CA THR A 9 8.69 -4.26 6.16
C THR A 9 8.21 -3.66 4.82
N PRO A 10 7.61 -2.46 4.82
CA PRO A 10 7.07 -1.85 3.62
C PRO A 10 8.19 -1.33 2.71
N GLU A 11 7.96 -1.37 1.41
CA GLU A 11 8.83 -0.82 0.39
C GLU A 11 8.14 0.28 -0.44
N GLY A 12 6.81 0.35 -0.38
CA GLY A 12 6.00 1.38 -1.03
C GLY A 12 4.61 0.87 -1.38
N LEU A 13 4.12 1.18 -2.60
CA LEU A 13 2.81 0.76 -3.07
C LEU A 13 2.86 0.15 -4.48
N TYR A 14 2.04 -0.89 -4.70
CA TYR A 14 1.55 -1.22 -6.03
C TYR A 14 0.34 -0.34 -6.34
N PHE A 15 0.23 0.15 -7.58
CA PHE A 15 -0.76 1.15 -7.95
C PHE A 15 -1.42 0.86 -9.30
N THR A 16 -2.74 1.01 -9.35
CA THR A 16 -3.55 1.03 -10.59
C THR A 16 -4.28 2.36 -10.67
N GLY A 17 -4.16 3.07 -11.79
CA GLY A 17 -4.84 4.34 -12.06
C GLY A 17 -4.32 4.98 -13.34
N SER A 18 -4.76 6.21 -13.63
CA SER A 18 -4.24 7.01 -14.74
C SER A 18 -2.74 7.30 -14.57
N LYS A 19 -2.07 7.65 -15.68
CA LYS A 19 -0.66 8.04 -15.64
C LYS A 19 -0.46 9.29 -14.77
N GLU A 20 -1.39 10.22 -14.86
CA GLU A 20 -1.43 11.48 -14.12
C GLU A 20 -1.58 11.22 -12.62
N ALA A 21 -2.51 10.36 -12.20
CA ALA A 21 -2.64 9.94 -10.81
C ALA A 21 -1.38 9.23 -10.31
N GLY A 22 -0.75 8.38 -11.13
CA GLY A 22 0.50 7.73 -10.78
C GLY A 22 1.66 8.72 -10.56
N MET A 23 1.73 9.81 -11.32
CA MET A 23 2.72 10.86 -11.10
C MET A 23 2.50 11.59 -9.77
N ILE A 24 1.25 11.91 -9.43
CA ILE A 24 0.89 12.52 -8.14
C ILE A 24 1.27 11.57 -6.99
N MET A 25 0.87 10.30 -7.08
CA MET A 25 1.18 9.29 -6.06
C MET A 25 2.68 9.08 -5.88
N LYS A 26 3.48 9.21 -6.94
CA LYS A 26 4.94 9.13 -6.83
C LYS A 26 5.51 10.23 -5.96
N GLU A 27 5.02 11.47 -6.10
CA GLU A 27 5.41 12.60 -5.26
C GLU A 27 4.98 12.40 -3.80
N VAL A 28 3.75 11.93 -3.57
CA VAL A 28 3.26 11.59 -2.22
C VAL A 28 4.19 10.59 -1.54
N LEU A 29 4.61 9.54 -2.24
CA LEU A 29 5.50 8.51 -1.68
C LEU A 29 6.92 9.01 -1.41
N LEU A 30 7.37 10.13 -1.97
CA LEU A 30 8.69 10.69 -1.63
C LEU A 30 8.78 11.12 -0.15
N LEU A 31 7.65 11.44 0.49
CA LEU A 31 7.58 11.75 1.91
C LEU A 31 7.99 10.54 2.78
N LEU A 32 7.88 9.33 2.24
CA LEU A 32 8.21 8.07 2.92
C LEU A 32 9.65 7.59 2.67
N LYS A 33 10.49 8.40 2.00
CA LYS A 33 11.92 8.12 1.83
C LYS A 33 12.66 7.82 3.14
N PRO A 34 12.43 8.54 4.26
CA PRO A 34 13.16 8.28 5.50
C PRO A 34 12.97 6.87 6.08
N ILE A 35 11.87 6.19 5.72
CA ILE A 35 11.58 4.81 6.13
C ILE A 35 11.77 3.79 4.99
N ASN A 36 12.39 4.20 3.88
CA ASN A 36 12.62 3.37 2.70
C ASN A 36 11.35 2.77 2.05
N ALA A 37 10.19 3.43 2.22
CA ALA A 37 8.90 2.96 1.69
C ALA A 37 8.37 3.85 0.56
N SER A 38 9.25 4.38 -0.28
CA SER A 38 8.92 5.39 -1.30
C SER A 38 8.75 4.85 -2.72
N ARG A 39 8.67 3.52 -2.91
CA ARG A 39 8.55 2.93 -4.26
C ARG A 39 7.11 2.95 -4.74
N LEU A 40 6.90 3.31 -6.01
CA LEU A 40 5.63 3.14 -6.70
C LEU A 40 5.84 2.16 -7.85
N VAL A 41 5.03 1.10 -7.91
CA VAL A 41 5.04 0.15 -9.01
C VAL A 41 3.66 0.12 -9.65
N ASN A 42 3.58 0.50 -10.93
CA ASN A 42 2.33 0.37 -11.68
C ASN A 42 2.08 -1.11 -11.95
N SER A 43 1.04 -1.65 -11.33
CA SER A 43 0.63 -3.05 -11.44
C SER A 43 -0.86 -3.14 -11.18
N LYS A 44 -1.50 -4.18 -11.69
CA LYS A 44 -2.89 -4.47 -11.35
C LYS A 44 -2.98 -4.76 -9.85
N VAL A 45 -3.88 -4.06 -9.16
CA VAL A 45 -4.20 -4.27 -7.75
C VAL A 45 -5.47 -5.11 -7.61
N SER A 46 -5.63 -5.81 -6.48
CA SER A 46 -6.75 -6.73 -6.23
C SER A 46 -7.28 -6.58 -4.79
N GLY A 47 -7.67 -7.68 -4.13
CA GLY A 47 -8.28 -7.67 -2.80
C GLY A 47 -9.68 -7.06 -2.77
N ASP A 48 -10.05 -6.56 -1.60
CA ASP A 48 -11.37 -5.96 -1.35
C ASP A 48 -11.64 -4.70 -2.19
N ILE A 49 -10.61 -4.11 -2.82
CA ILE A 49 -10.77 -2.86 -3.58
C ILE A 49 -11.06 -3.06 -5.07
N ILE A 50 -11.08 -4.30 -5.55
CA ILE A 50 -11.08 -4.59 -6.99
C ILE A 50 -12.31 -4.03 -7.72
N PHE A 51 -13.47 -3.95 -7.06
CA PHE A 51 -14.68 -3.45 -7.70
C PHE A 51 -14.60 -1.95 -8.02
N TRP A 52 -14.04 -1.13 -7.12
CA TRP A 52 -13.80 0.29 -7.41
C TRP A 52 -12.75 0.48 -8.51
N VAL A 53 -11.70 -0.34 -8.49
CA VAL A 53 -10.64 -0.29 -9.50
C VAL A 53 -11.16 -0.63 -10.89
N ASN A 54 -12.08 -1.61 -10.99
CA ASN A 54 -12.77 -1.93 -12.23
C ASN A 54 -13.65 -0.77 -12.74
N GLU A 55 -14.20 0.03 -11.82
CA GLU A 55 -14.90 1.30 -12.10
C GLU A 55 -13.95 2.50 -12.25
N LYS A 56 -12.67 2.24 -12.53
CA LYS A 56 -11.60 3.21 -12.79
C LYS A 56 -11.18 4.08 -11.60
N VAL A 57 -11.67 3.81 -10.40
CA VAL A 57 -11.18 4.49 -9.20
C VAL A 57 -9.71 4.09 -8.96
N PRO A 58 -8.78 5.05 -8.77
CA PRO A 58 -7.40 4.72 -8.47
C PRO A 58 -7.27 3.84 -7.22
N GLY A 59 -6.51 2.76 -7.32
CA GLY A 59 -6.31 1.78 -6.26
C GLY A 59 -4.84 1.55 -5.95
N ALA A 60 -4.56 1.21 -4.69
CA ALA A 60 -3.22 0.89 -4.24
C ALA A 60 -3.22 -0.25 -3.21
N THR A 61 -2.20 -1.10 -3.28
CA THR A 61 -1.94 -2.16 -2.30
C THR A 61 -0.57 -1.95 -1.67
N LEU A 62 -0.40 -2.40 -0.42
CA LEU A 62 0.88 -2.32 0.26
C LEU A 62 1.94 -3.17 -0.45
N MET A 63 3.00 -2.54 -0.93
CA MET A 63 4.20 -3.27 -1.36
C MET A 63 5.10 -3.48 -0.15
N ASN A 64 5.34 -4.74 0.22
CA ASN A 64 6.16 -5.09 1.39
C ASN A 64 6.97 -6.38 1.16
N LYS A 65 7.88 -6.70 2.08
CA LYS A 65 8.73 -7.90 2.02
C LYS A 65 8.01 -9.17 2.49
N ASN A 66 6.89 -9.51 1.86
CA ASN A 66 6.00 -10.63 2.22
C ASN A 66 6.47 -12.04 1.84
N GLY A 67 7.77 -12.28 1.64
CA GLY A 67 8.28 -13.58 1.17
C GLY A 67 7.97 -14.78 2.09
N LYS A 68 7.60 -14.52 3.35
CA LYS A 68 7.16 -15.55 4.33
C LYS A 68 5.65 -15.56 4.57
N TYR A 69 4.87 -14.71 3.93
CA TYR A 69 3.43 -14.58 4.19
C TYR A 69 2.68 -15.91 4.08
N PHE A 70 2.92 -16.64 2.99
CA PHE A 70 2.30 -17.94 2.75
C PHE A 70 2.86 -19.10 3.60
N TYR A 71 3.81 -18.84 4.50
CA TYR A 71 4.21 -19.84 5.50
C TYR A 71 3.20 -19.88 6.66
N PHE A 72 2.45 -18.80 6.85
CA PHE A 72 1.53 -18.61 7.98
C PHE A 72 0.07 -18.53 7.53
N HIS A 73 -0.19 -17.80 6.44
CA HIS A 73 -1.52 -17.55 5.90
C HIS A 73 -2.39 -18.82 5.82
N HIS A 74 -3.60 -18.76 6.38
CA HIS A 74 -4.56 -19.87 6.43
C HIS A 74 -4.04 -21.13 7.15
N THR A 75 -3.16 -20.97 8.14
CA THR A 75 -2.72 -22.05 9.03
C THR A 75 -2.92 -21.66 10.49
N ASN A 76 -2.79 -22.63 11.41
CA ASN A 76 -2.80 -22.34 12.86
C ASN A 76 -1.61 -21.48 13.32
N ALA A 77 -0.60 -21.25 12.46
CA ALA A 77 0.53 -20.37 12.76
C ALA A 77 0.21 -18.89 12.50
N ASP A 78 -0.91 -18.56 11.83
CA ASP A 78 -1.37 -17.20 11.59
C ASP A 78 -1.90 -16.57 12.89
N THR A 79 -0.96 -16.08 13.71
CA THR A 79 -1.22 -15.57 15.05
C THR A 79 -0.37 -14.35 15.32
N ILE A 80 -0.70 -13.59 16.37
CA ILE A 80 0.03 -12.38 16.73
C ILE A 80 1.54 -12.60 16.96
N THR A 81 1.98 -13.82 17.25
CA THR A 81 3.39 -14.13 17.51
C THR A 81 4.28 -14.07 16.26
N VAL A 82 3.70 -14.13 15.06
CA VAL A 82 4.47 -14.00 13.80
C VAL A 82 4.58 -12.55 13.32
N GLN A 83 3.94 -11.61 14.02
CA GLN A 83 3.99 -10.19 13.71
C GLN A 83 5.18 -9.50 14.37
N ASP A 84 5.78 -8.56 13.65
CA ASP A 84 6.83 -7.68 14.15
C ASP A 84 6.23 -6.28 14.38
N PRO A 85 6.19 -5.79 15.64
CA PRO A 85 5.56 -4.52 15.95
C PRO A 85 6.25 -3.32 15.29
N HIS A 86 7.56 -3.39 15.03
CA HIS A 86 8.26 -2.34 14.31
C HIS A 86 7.82 -2.30 12.84
N GLN A 87 7.72 -3.46 12.18
CA GLN A 87 7.25 -3.54 10.79
C GLN A 87 5.80 -3.06 10.66
N MET A 88 4.93 -3.45 11.60
CA MET A 88 3.55 -2.95 11.67
C MET A 88 3.50 -1.42 11.81
N ASN A 89 4.34 -0.83 12.66
CA ASN A 89 4.42 0.63 12.81
C ASN A 89 4.86 1.32 11.51
N LEU A 90 5.79 0.73 10.76
CA LEU A 90 6.19 1.26 9.45
C LEU A 90 5.03 1.20 8.45
N CYS A 91 4.28 0.09 8.39
CA CYS A 91 3.08 -0.01 7.55
C CYS A 91 2.02 1.03 7.93
N ALA A 92 1.79 1.23 9.23
CA ALA A 92 0.88 2.25 9.74
C ALA A 92 1.32 3.66 9.32
N ALA A 93 2.62 3.95 9.35
CA ALA A 93 3.17 5.22 8.89
C ALA A 93 2.93 5.44 7.38
N VAL A 94 3.11 4.41 6.54
CA VAL A 94 2.79 4.47 5.11
C VAL A 94 1.32 4.87 4.92
N TRP A 95 0.39 4.16 5.59
CA TRP A 95 -1.03 4.44 5.44
C TRP A 95 -1.45 5.78 5.99
N ALA A 96 -0.92 6.20 7.13
CA ALA A 96 -1.22 7.50 7.72
C ALA A 96 -0.80 8.64 6.78
N VAL A 97 0.43 8.59 6.25
CA VAL A 97 0.94 9.63 5.33
C VAL A 97 0.15 9.63 4.03
N VAL A 98 -0.02 8.46 3.39
CA VAL A 98 -0.71 8.39 2.09
C VAL A 98 -2.17 8.81 2.22
N ALA A 99 -2.90 8.29 3.22
CA ALA A 99 -4.30 8.63 3.41
C ALA A 99 -4.48 10.13 3.68
N TYR A 100 -3.66 10.70 4.58
CA TYR A 100 -3.73 12.12 4.91
C TYR A 100 -3.45 12.99 3.68
N VAL A 101 -2.31 12.76 3.00
CA VAL A 101 -1.89 13.61 1.89
C VAL A 101 -2.85 13.52 0.71
N VAL A 102 -3.35 12.32 0.38
CA VAL A 102 -4.32 12.16 -0.71
C VAL A 102 -5.67 12.81 -0.37
N ALA A 103 -6.11 12.72 0.90
CA ALA A 103 -7.35 13.36 1.35
C ALA A 103 -7.25 14.90 1.39
N ASP A 104 -6.05 15.43 1.59
CA ASP A 104 -5.77 16.87 1.66
C ASP A 104 -5.47 17.50 0.28
N LEU A 105 -5.49 16.72 -0.81
CA LEU A 105 -5.34 17.26 -2.16
C LEU A 105 -6.54 18.16 -2.51
N GLN A 106 -6.24 19.32 -3.13
CA GLN A 106 -7.28 20.24 -3.58
C GLN A 106 -8.23 19.62 -4.61
N ASN A 107 -7.71 18.72 -5.44
CA ASN A 107 -8.48 18.00 -6.46
C ASN A 107 -8.35 16.50 -6.23
N LEU A 108 -9.40 15.76 -6.59
CA LEU A 108 -9.35 14.29 -6.62
C LEU A 108 -8.25 13.80 -7.56
N LEU A 109 -7.72 12.61 -7.29
CA LEU A 109 -6.82 11.94 -8.21
C LEU A 109 -7.50 11.77 -9.58
N PRO A 110 -6.83 12.12 -10.69
CA PRO A 110 -7.39 11.97 -12.03
C PRO A 110 -7.69 10.51 -12.39
N VAL A 111 -8.86 10.27 -13.00
CA VAL A 111 -9.32 8.97 -13.49
C VAL A 111 -8.96 8.76 -14.96
#